data_AF-A0A4R3N8Q9-F1
#
_entry.id   AF-A0A4R3N8Q9-F1
#
_cell.length_a   1.000
_cell.length_b   1.000
_cell.length_c   1.000
_cell.angle_alpha   90.00
_cell.angle_beta   90.00
_cell.angle_gamma   90.00
#
_symmetry.space_group_name_H-M   'P 1'
#
loop_
_entity.id
_entity.type
_entity.pdbx_description
1 polymer ?
#
loop_
_entity_poly.entity_id
_entity_poly.type
_entity_poly.pdbx_seq_one_letter_code
_entity_poly.pdbx_strand_id
1 'polypeptide(L)' 'MWVIDRHKQLENKMNQLRNGYTAYAETEELIRLLKRRLKKQNMNVLMDQTENGVWFIPIKEEDMHQEQNQYM' A
#
# COMPACT_ATOMS: atom_id res chain seq x y z
N MET A 1 -13.16 26.23 2.84
CA MET A 1 -12.04 25.47 3.43
C MET A 1 -12.30 23.99 3.20
N TRP A 2 -11.54 23.31 2.33
CA TRP A 2 -11.71 21.88 2.10
C TRP A 2 -11.03 21.13 3.25
N VAL A 3 -11.80 20.76 4.27
CA VAL A 3 -11.30 19.86 5.32
C VAL A 3 -11.28 18.47 4.72
N ILE A 4 -10.12 18.08 4.20
CA ILE A 4 -9.88 16.72 3.77
C ILE A 4 -9.76 15.86 5.03
N ASP A 5 -10.71 14.96 5.22
CA ASP A 5 -10.67 14.00 6.31
C ASP A 5 -9.54 12.98 6.05
N ARG A 6 -8.43 13.14 6.78
CA ARG A 6 -7.26 12.26 6.72
C ARG A 6 -7.60 10.80 7.07
N HIS A 7 -8.58 10.58 7.95
CA HIS A 7 -9.04 9.24 8.30
C HIS A 7 -9.76 8.59 7.12
N LYS A 8 -10.60 9.34 6.42
CA LYS A 8 -11.27 8.87 5.20
C LYS A 8 -10.27 8.52 4.10
N GLN A 9 -9.23 9.34 3.90
CA GLN A 9 -8.16 9.04 2.95
C GLN A 9 -7.38 7.77 3.32
N LEU A 10 -7.05 7.61 4.59
CA LEU A 10 -6.38 6.41 5.10
C LEU A 10 -7.21 5.15 4.82
N GLU A 11 -8.48 5.14 5.20
CA GLU A 11 -9.35 3.98 5.02
C GLU A 11 -9.55 3.65 3.53
N ASN A 12 -9.69 4.66 2.66
CA ASN A 12 -9.76 4.44 1.21
C ASN A 12 -8.48 3.76 0.66
N LYS A 13 -7.30 4.25 1.04
CA LYS A 13 -6.02 3.67 0.61
C LYS A 13 -5.81 2.27 1.18
N MET A 14 -6.21 2.03 2.42
CA MET A 14 -6.18 0.68 3.01
C MET A 14 -7.11 -0.28 2.29
N ASN A 15 -8.29 0.16 1.87
CA ASN A 15 -9.20 -0.66 1.07
C ASN A 15 -8.63 -0.97 -0.32
N GLN A 16 -7.92 -0.02 -0.95
CA GLN A 16 -7.18 -0.28 -2.19
C GLN A 16 -6.15 -1.39 -1.99
N LEU A 17 -5.31 -1.28 -0.96
CA LEU A 17 -4.28 -2.28 -0.63
C LEU A 17 -4.89 -3.66 -0.35
N ARG A 18 -6.02 -3.72 0.36
CA ARG A 18 -6.76 -4.98 0.60
C ARG A 18 -7.31 -5.63 -0.67
N ASN A 19 -7.72 -4.82 -1.63
CA ASN A 19 -8.20 -5.30 -2.93
C ASN A 19 -7.05 -5.65 -3.90
N GLY A 20 -5.79 -5.52 -3.46
CA GLY A 20 -4.62 -5.80 -4.28
C GLY A 20 -4.24 -4.65 -5.23
N TYR A 21 -4.74 -3.44 -4.99
CA TYR A 21 -4.31 -2.24 -5.71
C TYR A 21 -3.19 -1.53 -4.96
N THR A 22 -2.38 -0.76 -5.70
CA THR A 22 -1.34 0.09 -5.12
C THR A 22 -1.95 1.34 -4.50
N ALA A 23 -1.30 1.87 -3.46
CA ALA A 23 -1.70 3.12 -2.83
C ALA A 23 -0.48 4.04 -2.66
N TYR A 24 -0.63 5.31 -3.04
CA TYR A 24 0.41 6.33 -2.86
C TYR A 24 0.16 7.18 -1.63
N ALA A 25 1.18 7.65 -0.92
CA ALA A 25 1.04 8.60 0.17
C ALA A 25 2.07 9.72 0.07
N GLU A 26 1.58 10.95 -0.04
CA GLU A 26 2.38 12.16 -0.26
C GLU A 26 2.92 12.77 1.05
N THR A 27 2.21 12.57 2.16
CA THR A 27 2.53 13.23 3.42
C THR A 27 3.07 12.24 4.45
N GLU A 28 4.06 12.67 5.24
CA GLU A 28 4.63 11.85 6.31
C GLU A 28 3.58 11.36 7.31
N GLU A 29 2.58 12.20 7.61
CA GLU A 29 1.47 11.80 8.48
C GLU A 29 0.71 10.59 7.93
N LEU A 30 0.35 10.64 6.65
CA LEU A 30 -0.39 9.56 6.00
C LEU A 30 0.47 8.30 5.85
N ILE A 31 1.75 8.46 5.50
CA ILE A 31 2.74 7.36 5.44
C ILE A 31 2.83 6.68 6.81
N ARG A 32 2.95 7.44 7.89
CA ARG A 32 3.03 6.93 9.26
C ARG A 32 1.76 6.19 9.67
N LEU A 33 0.59 6.72 9.33
CA LEU A 33 -0.70 6.09 9.60
C LEU A 33 -0.87 4.78 8.83
N LEU A 34 -0.54 4.76 7.54
CA LEU A 34 -0.56 3.57 6.69
C LEU A 34 0.38 2.49 7.25
N LYS A 35 1.65 2.82 7.50
CA LYS A 35 2.63 1.89 8.09
C LYS A 35 2.12 1.26 9.39
N ARG A 36 1.53 2.06 10.28
CA ARG A 36 0.96 1.57 11.55
C ARG A 36 -0.22 0.63 11.33
N ARG A 37 -1.11 0.94 10.38
CA ARG A 37 -2.29 0.12 10.05
C ARG A 37 -1.88 -1.21 9.41
N LEU A 38 -0.97 -1.16 8.45
CA LEU A 38 -0.42 -2.33 7.76
C LEU A 38 0.25 -3.28 8.73
N LYS A 39 1.10 -2.75 9.63
CA LYS A 39 1.73 -3.55 10.70
C LYS A 39 0.70 -4.20 11.63
N LYS A 40 -0.39 -3.50 11.98
CA LYS A 40 -1.47 -4.07 12.79
C LYS A 40 -2.25 -5.18 12.08
N GLN A 41 -2.33 -5.13 10.74
CA GLN A 41 -3.05 -6.12 9.94
C GLN A 41 -2.12 -7.22 9.40
N ASN A 42 -0.84 -7.19 9.75
CA ASN A 42 0.19 -8.11 9.25
C ASN A 42 0.17 -8.28 7.71
N MET A 43 -0.15 -7.19 7.00
CA MET A 43 -0.26 -7.21 5.54
C MET A 43 1.12 -7.01 4.92
N ASN A 44 1.49 -7.90 4.00
CA ASN A 44 2.74 -7.80 3.28
C ASN A 44 2.60 -6.82 2.12
N VAL A 45 3.35 -5.73 2.18
CA VAL A 45 3.39 -4.72 1.12
C VAL A 45 4.83 -4.30 0.87
N LEU A 46 5.18 -4.12 -0.40
CA LEU A 46 6.39 -3.44 -0.80
C LEU A 46 6.19 -1.94 -0.59
N MET A 47 7.18 -1.28 0.03
CA MET A 47 7.20 0.17 0.16
C MET A 47 8.31 0.73 -0.72
N ASP A 48 7.94 1.55 -1.69
CA ASP A 48 8.88 2.25 -2.56
C ASP A 48 8.86 3.75 -2.26
N GLN A 49 10.01 4.30 -1.85
CA GLN A 49 10.15 5.67 -1.40
C GLN A 49 10.63 6.55 -2.55
N THR A 50 9.89 7.62 -2.82
CA THR A 50 10.23 8.64 -3.83
C THR A 50 10.44 9.99 -3.15
N GLU A 51 10.99 10.96 -3.89
CA GLU A 51 11.26 12.31 -3.37
C GLU A 51 10.02 13.02 -2.81
N ASN A 52 8.83 12.68 -3.31
CA ASN A 52 7.57 13.33 -2.95
C ASN A 52 6.62 12.46 -2.10
N GLY A 53 6.99 11.21 -1.78
CA GLY A 53 6.12 10.33 -1.01
C GLY A 53 6.50 8.86 -1.06
N VAL A 54 5.54 7.98 -0.74
CA VAL A 54 5.76 6.52 -0.69
C VAL A 54 4.65 5.77 -1.41
N TRP A 55 5.05 4.85 -2.26
CA TRP A 55 4.18 3.84 -2.85
C TRP A 55 4.09 2.62 -1.95
N PHE A 56 2.88 2.15 -1.74
CA PHE A 56 2.56 0.90 -1.07
C PHE A 56 1.98 -0.05 -2.10
N ILE A 57 2.67 -1.16 -2.36
CA ILE A 57 2.30 -2.14 -3.37
C ILE A 57 2.01 -3.46 -2.66
N PRO A 58 0.78 -3.97 -2.69
CA PRO A 58 0.45 -5.22 -2.01
C PRO A 58 1.13 -6.39 -2.71
N ILE A 59 1.78 -7.26 -1.92
CA ILE A 59 2.39 -8.48 -2.43
C ILE A 59 1.34 -9.58 -2.31
N LYS A 60 0.80 -10.04 -3.44
CA LYS A 60 -0.10 -11.19 -3.45
C LYS A 60 0.74 -12.46 -3.41
N GLU A 61 0.35 -13.43 -2.59
CA GLU A 61 1.02 -14.74 -2.54
C GLU A 61 0.93 -15.48 -3.90
N GLU A 62 -0.05 -15.15 -4.75
CA GLU A 62 -0.21 -15.74 -6.09
C GLU A 62 0.92 -15.39 -7.07
N ASP A 63 1.62 -14.27 -6.87
CA ASP A 63 2.76 -13.88 -7.73
C ASP A 63 4.00 -14.76 -7.50
N MET A 64 4.02 -15.61 -6.44
CA MET A 64 5.14 -16.52 -6.17
C MET A 64 5.10 -17.83 -6.99
N HIS A 65 4.02 -18.13 -7.72
CA HIS A 65 3.83 -19.43 -8.38
C HIS A 65 3.97 -19.45 -9.91
N GLN A 66 4.28 -18.34 -10.59
CA GLN A 66 4.26 -18.29 -12.06
C GLN A 66 5.62 -18.25 -12.77
N GLU A 67 6.76 -18.18 -12.07
CA GLU A 67 8.09 -18.11 -12.72
C GLU A 67 8.70 -19.46 -13.15
N GLN A 68 8.01 -20.60 -12.97
CA GLN A 68 8.60 -21.91 -13.28
C GLN A 68 8.22 -22.52 -14.66
N ASN A 69 7.44 -21.84 -15.51
CA ASN A 69 6.98 -22.43 -16.79
C ASN A 69 7.29 -21.63 -18.07
N GLN A 70 8.25 -20.70 -18.05
CA GLN A 70 8.62 -19.92 -19.25
C GLN A 70 9.82 -20.51 -20.04
N TYR A 71 10.31 -21.72 -19.71
CA TYR A 71 11.39 -22.38 -20.47
C TYR A 71 11.13 -23.88 -20.68
N MET A 72 10.16 -24.20 -21.53
CA MET A 72 10.06 -25.48 -22.26
C MET A 72 9.65 -25.19 -23.70
#